data_AF-A0AAN9K7J6-F1
#
_entry.id   AF-A0AAN9K7J6-F1
#
_cell.length_a   1.000
_cell.length_b   1.000
_cell.length_c   1.000
_cell.angle_alpha   90.00
_cell.angle_beta   90.00
_cell.angle_gamma   90.00
#
_symmetry.space_group_name_H-M   'P 1'
#
loop_
_entity.id
_entity.type
_entity.pdbx_description
1 polymer ?
#
loop_
_entity_poly.entity_id
_entity_poly.type
_entity_poly.pdbx_seq_one_letter_code
_entity_poly.pdbx_strand_id
1 'polypeptide(L)'
;MTYDVAVLLLSSHIRKKNLLVRNVNSALQKKTEEFWKELVAVMDSAAMEKRPELGASASLSPSTGIGSRFSNLNKSFKYSLRPMLTSCSKEELYKVFSSFSNTEKEVLHRLFLQVITSLHENIEDRFKTVCLETQAGATLDAIEEIVEAQDLDPLFSKRSNIMDVAENLSTAKKHEIQHLKHLVQLGEEHNQMLHTRLRLLREDSQVLSGASKAVEKVRSFLNLYKSFLWSKNYNFDV
;
A
#
# COMPACT_ATOMS: atom_id res chain seq x y z
N MET A 1 -7.33 -60.25 -50.47
CA MET A 1 -6.18 -59.76 -49.67
C MET A 1 -5.90 -58.27 -49.79
N THR A 2 -6.45 -57.53 -50.77
CA THR A 2 -6.16 -56.10 -50.99
C THR A 2 -6.87 -55.13 -50.03
N TYR A 3 -8.05 -55.50 -49.52
CA TYR A 3 -8.82 -54.64 -48.59
C TYR A 3 -8.16 -54.46 -47.22
N ASP A 4 -7.50 -55.50 -46.69
CA ASP A 4 -6.85 -55.45 -45.38
C ASP A 4 -5.66 -54.47 -45.35
N VAL A 5 -4.87 -54.47 -46.43
CA VAL A 5 -3.71 -53.57 -46.56
C VAL A 5 -4.16 -52.11 -46.67
N ALA A 6 -5.26 -51.84 -47.38
CA ALA A 6 -5.81 -50.49 -47.52
C ALA A 6 -6.35 -49.94 -46.18
N VAL A 7 -7.03 -50.78 -45.38
CA VAL A 7 -7.53 -50.40 -44.05
C VAL A 7 -6.38 -50.11 -43.08
N LEU A 8 -5.32 -50.92 -43.11
CA LEU A 8 -4.12 -50.70 -42.29
C LEU A 8 -3.39 -49.41 -42.68
N LEU A 9 -3.27 -49.12 -43.98
CA LEU A 9 -2.67 -47.88 -44.48
C LEU A 9 -3.49 -46.64 -44.08
N LEU A 10 -4.81 -46.70 -44.20
CA LEU A 10 -5.70 -45.61 -43.77
C LEU A 10 -5.62 -45.37 -42.27
N SER A 11 -5.64 -46.43 -41.45
CA SER A 11 -5.51 -46.34 -40.00
C SER A 11 -4.14 -45.82 -39.56
N SER A 12 -3.07 -46.16 -40.28
CA SER A 12 -1.72 -45.62 -40.07
C SER A 12 -1.66 -44.13 -40.42
N HIS A 13 -2.27 -43.73 -41.53
CA HIS A 13 -2.30 -42.34 -41.98
C HIS A 13 -3.13 -41.43 -41.05
N ILE A 14 -4.28 -41.91 -40.59
CA ILE A 14 -5.12 -41.21 -39.60
C ILE A 14 -4.37 -41.06 -38.25
N ARG A 15 -3.69 -42.11 -37.78
CA ARG A 15 -2.87 -42.03 -36.56
C ARG A 15 -1.74 -41.01 -36.69
N LYS A 16 -1.04 -40.99 -37.82
CA LYS A 16 0.00 -40.00 -38.08
C LYS A 16 -0.55 -38.57 -38.09
N LYS A 17 -1.69 -38.33 -38.73
CA LYS A 17 -2.36 -37.01 -38.71
C LYS A 17 -2.75 -36.60 -37.30
N ASN A 18 -3.36 -37.48 -36.51
CA ASN A 18 -3.76 -37.17 -35.13
C ASN A 18 -2.56 -36.91 -34.22
N LEU A 19 -1.45 -37.62 -34.41
CA LEU A 19 -0.21 -37.37 -33.67
C LEU A 19 0.39 -36.00 -34.02
N LEU A 20 0.36 -35.64 -35.32
CA LEU A 20 0.84 -34.34 -35.79
C LEU A 20 0.02 -33.19 -35.20
N VAL A 21 -1.31 -33.32 -35.23
CA VAL A 21 -2.24 -32.35 -34.64
C VAL A 21 -1.97 -32.18 -33.14
N ARG A 22 -1.81 -33.26 -32.37
CA ARG A 22 -1.49 -33.15 -30.94
C ARG A 22 -0.17 -32.46 -30.68
N ASN A 23 0.88 -32.83 -31.41
CA ASN A 23 2.21 -32.26 -31.19
C ASN A 23 2.25 -30.77 -31.52
N VAL A 24 1.60 -30.38 -32.63
CA VAL A 24 1.44 -28.97 -33.02
C VAL A 24 0.66 -28.21 -31.94
N ASN A 25 -0.44 -28.79 -31.44
CA ASN A 25 -1.26 -28.13 -30.42
C ASN A 25 -0.53 -27.98 -29.08
N SER A 26 0.24 -28.99 -28.67
CA SER A 26 1.07 -28.91 -27.44
C SER A 26 2.21 -27.91 -27.58
N ALA A 27 2.84 -27.83 -28.76
CA ALA A 27 3.91 -26.87 -29.02
C ALA A 27 3.36 -25.44 -29.04
N LEU A 28 2.18 -25.25 -29.63
CA LEU A 28 1.45 -23.99 -29.62
C LEU A 28 1.11 -23.55 -28.20
N GLN A 29 0.49 -24.42 -27.40
CA GLN A 29 0.20 -24.10 -26.00
C GLN A 29 1.45 -23.71 -25.23
N LYS A 30 2.54 -24.47 -25.35
CA LYS A 30 3.78 -24.18 -24.63
C LYS A 30 4.37 -22.82 -25.02
N LYS A 31 4.32 -22.49 -26.31
CA LYS A 31 4.83 -21.21 -26.83
C LYS A 31 3.92 -20.03 -26.46
N THR A 32 2.62 -20.26 -26.35
CA THR A 32 1.66 -19.29 -25.82
C THR A 32 1.90 -19.01 -24.34
N GLU A 33 2.17 -20.03 -23.53
CA GLU A 33 2.52 -19.86 -22.10
C GLU A 33 3.86 -19.12 -21.90
N GLU A 34 4.87 -19.40 -22.74
CA GLU A 34 6.13 -18.66 -22.74
C GLU A 34 5.92 -17.18 -23.13
N PHE A 35 5.11 -16.91 -24.15
CA PHE A 35 4.74 -15.55 -24.54
C PHE A 35 4.05 -14.77 -23.41
N TRP A 36 3.10 -15.38 -22.70
CA TRP A 36 2.44 -14.72 -21.57
C TRP A 36 3.40 -14.41 -20.42
N LYS A 37 4.35 -15.31 -20.12
CA LYS A 37 5.38 -15.07 -19.11
C LYS A 37 6.31 -13.93 -19.48
N GLU A 38 6.73 -13.86 -20.74
CA GLU A 38 7.60 -12.80 -21.25
C GLU A 38 6.88 -11.45 -21.27
N LEU A 39 5.60 -11.44 -21.66
CA LEU A 39 4.78 -10.23 -21.68
C LEU A 39 4.54 -9.66 -20.28
N VAL A 40 4.29 -10.53 -19.28
CA VAL A 40 4.21 -10.12 -17.86
C VAL A 40 5.56 -9.56 -17.37
N ALA A 41 6.68 -10.20 -17.69
CA ALA A 41 8.00 -9.72 -17.29
C ALA A 41 8.37 -8.35 -17.91
N VAL A 42 7.95 -8.10 -19.15
CA VAL A 42 8.13 -6.79 -19.82
C VAL A 42 7.26 -5.73 -19.14
N MET A 43 6.02 -6.04 -18.78
CA MET A 43 5.14 -5.13 -18.06
C MET A 43 5.69 -4.79 -16.66
N ASP A 44 6.22 -5.78 -15.93
CA ASP A 44 6.85 -5.57 -14.62
C ASP A 44 8.15 -4.76 -14.73
N SER A 45 8.93 -4.97 -15.79
CA SER A 45 10.15 -4.21 -16.06
C SER A 45 9.87 -2.75 -16.45
N ALA A 46 8.80 -2.51 -17.23
CA ALA A 46 8.34 -1.16 -17.58
C ALA A 46 7.76 -0.42 -16.37
N ALA A 47 7.19 -1.14 -15.39
CA ALA A 47 6.75 -0.55 -14.12
C ALA A 47 7.92 -0.17 -13.19
N MET A 48 9.12 -0.73 -13.42
CA MET A 48 10.33 -0.54 -12.62
C MET A 48 11.36 0.41 -13.26
N GLU A 49 11.00 1.15 -14.30
CA GLU A 49 11.85 2.23 -14.82
C GLU A 49 11.91 3.38 -13.79
N LYS A 50 12.94 3.32 -12.95
CA LYS A 50 13.25 4.29 -11.91
C LYS A 50 13.40 5.69 -12.52
N ARG A 51 12.82 6.67 -11.80
CA ARG A 51 13.10 8.10 -11.95
C ARG A 51 14.60 8.35 -12.15
N PRO A 52 15.02 9.04 -13.22
CA PRO A 52 16.37 9.59 -13.29
C PRO A 52 16.48 10.69 -12.23
N GLU A 53 17.44 10.57 -11.34
CA GLU A 53 17.87 11.69 -10.51
C GLU A 53 18.41 12.82 -11.39
N LEU A 54 18.12 14.05 -10.93
CA LEU A 54 18.37 15.31 -11.62
C LEU A 54 19.79 15.41 -12.22
N GLY A 55 19.86 15.76 -13.51
CA GLY A 55 21.09 16.22 -14.15
C GLY A 55 20.89 16.68 -15.59
N ALA A 56 20.60 17.98 -15.75
CA ALA A 56 20.86 18.82 -16.94
C ALA A 56 20.21 18.45 -18.30
N SER A 57 19.20 19.26 -18.66
CA SER A 57 18.92 19.83 -19.99
C SER A 57 19.09 18.96 -21.25
N ALA A 58 17.97 18.42 -21.76
CA ALA A 58 17.66 18.42 -23.20
C ALA A 58 16.22 17.93 -23.47
N SER A 59 15.57 18.62 -24.41
CA SER A 59 14.34 18.30 -25.16
C SER A 59 13.05 18.05 -24.39
N LEU A 60 12.28 19.13 -24.23
CA LEU A 60 10.82 19.11 -24.35
C LEU A 60 10.44 18.36 -25.64
N SER A 61 9.99 17.11 -25.49
CA SER A 61 9.18 16.42 -26.49
C SER A 61 7.71 16.65 -26.14
N PRO A 62 6.83 16.84 -27.14
CA PRO A 62 5.51 17.39 -26.91
C PRO A 62 4.64 16.41 -26.12
N SER A 63 3.82 16.98 -25.25
CA SER A 63 2.70 16.37 -24.53
C SER A 63 2.12 15.20 -25.32
N THR A 64 2.30 13.99 -24.78
CA THR A 64 1.72 12.80 -25.40
C THR A 64 0.21 12.90 -25.18
N GLY A 65 -0.52 13.30 -26.22
CA GLY A 65 -1.94 13.61 -26.10
C GLY A 65 -2.78 12.41 -25.67
N ILE A 66 -3.85 12.70 -24.93
CA ILE A 66 -4.98 11.83 -24.58
C ILE A 66 -5.14 10.66 -25.57
N GLY A 67 -5.02 9.44 -25.06
CA GLY A 67 -5.15 8.18 -25.83
C GLY A 67 -3.82 7.56 -26.26
N SER A 68 -2.68 8.11 -25.79
CA SER A 68 -1.37 7.62 -26.20
C SER A 68 -1.02 6.27 -25.59
N ARG A 69 -1.40 6.06 -24.32
CA ARG A 69 -1.03 4.85 -23.56
C ARG A 69 -1.66 3.60 -24.15
N PHE A 70 -2.96 3.66 -24.47
CA PHE A 70 -3.64 2.54 -25.12
C PHE A 70 -3.15 2.29 -26.54
N SER A 71 -2.89 3.37 -27.31
CA SER A 71 -2.25 3.27 -28.63
C SER A 71 -0.88 2.58 -28.55
N ASN A 72 -0.07 2.92 -27.56
CA ASN A 72 1.25 2.33 -27.34
C ASN A 72 1.14 0.86 -26.95
N LEU A 73 0.21 0.50 -26.05
CA LEU A 73 -0.08 -0.90 -25.71
C LEU A 73 -0.43 -1.72 -26.98
N ASN A 74 -1.34 -1.21 -27.80
CA ASN A 74 -1.76 -1.87 -29.04
C ASN A 74 -0.60 -2.01 -30.04
N LYS A 75 0.25 -0.98 -30.17
CA LYS A 75 1.46 -1.04 -31.01
C LYS A 75 2.42 -2.11 -30.50
N SER A 76 2.74 -2.10 -29.21
CA SER A 76 3.66 -3.07 -28.59
C SER A 76 3.18 -4.50 -28.76
N PHE A 77 1.87 -4.74 -28.59
CA PHE A 77 1.26 -6.03 -28.86
C PHE A 77 1.42 -6.48 -30.32
N LYS A 78 1.15 -5.58 -31.29
CA LYS A 78 1.35 -5.91 -32.70
C LYS A 78 2.82 -6.20 -33.05
N TYR A 79 3.74 -5.47 -32.44
CA TYR A 79 5.17 -5.72 -32.62
C TYR A 79 5.60 -7.06 -32.03
N SER A 80 5.10 -7.44 -30.85
CA SER A 80 5.43 -8.73 -30.22
C SER A 80 4.77 -9.93 -30.90
N LEU A 81 3.65 -9.74 -31.59
CA LEU A 81 2.97 -10.79 -32.34
C LEU A 81 3.65 -11.09 -33.68
N ARG A 82 4.30 -10.09 -34.31
CA ARG A 82 4.93 -10.20 -35.64
C ARG A 82 5.92 -11.38 -35.78
N PRO A 83 6.81 -11.68 -34.82
CA PRO A 83 7.71 -12.83 -34.89
C PRO A 83 7.00 -14.17 -35.08
N MET A 84 5.76 -14.33 -34.60
CA MET A 84 5.02 -15.59 -34.82
C MET A 84 4.77 -15.84 -36.31
N LEU A 85 4.50 -14.80 -37.10
CA LEU A 85 4.31 -14.89 -38.56
C LEU A 85 5.63 -15.12 -39.31
N THR A 86 6.76 -14.68 -38.75
CA THR A 86 8.05 -14.67 -39.45
C THR A 86 9.07 -15.68 -38.91
N SER A 87 8.73 -16.46 -37.88
CA SER A 87 9.68 -17.31 -37.15
C SER A 87 10.04 -18.64 -37.81
N CYS A 88 9.39 -19.03 -38.91
CA CYS A 88 9.73 -20.27 -39.60
C CYS A 88 9.84 -20.02 -41.10
N SER A 89 11.05 -20.15 -41.63
CA SER A 89 11.27 -20.07 -43.07
C SER A 89 10.87 -21.37 -43.76
N LYS A 90 10.63 -21.29 -45.08
CA LYS A 90 10.34 -22.45 -45.91
C LYS A 90 11.49 -23.47 -45.85
N GLU A 91 12.72 -22.99 -45.84
CA GLU A 91 13.94 -23.80 -45.82
C GLU A 91 14.10 -24.53 -44.48
N GLU A 92 13.81 -23.86 -43.37
CA GLU A 92 13.83 -24.47 -42.03
C GLU A 92 12.80 -25.59 -41.93
N LEU A 93 11.58 -25.34 -42.43
CA LEU A 93 10.53 -26.36 -42.47
C LEU A 93 10.97 -27.56 -43.33
N TYR A 94 11.62 -27.32 -44.47
CA TYR A 94 12.06 -28.39 -45.37
C TYR A 94 13.19 -29.21 -44.78
N LYS A 95 14.06 -28.58 -43.99
CA LYS A 95 15.13 -29.24 -43.24
C LYS A 95 14.58 -30.12 -42.12
N VAL A 96 13.58 -29.64 -41.37
CA VAL A 96 12.92 -30.40 -40.29
C VAL A 96 12.22 -31.64 -40.85
N PHE A 97 11.58 -31.51 -42.01
CA PHE A 97 10.87 -32.61 -42.67
C PHE A 97 11.69 -33.22 -43.81
N SER A 98 13.00 -33.35 -43.65
CA SER A 98 13.90 -33.81 -44.73
C SER A 98 13.51 -35.15 -45.35
N SER A 99 12.92 -36.06 -44.58
CA SER A 99 12.44 -37.40 -45.00
C SER A 99 11.19 -37.38 -45.87
N PHE A 100 10.49 -36.25 -45.97
CA PHE A 100 9.27 -36.10 -46.77
C PHE A 100 9.63 -35.77 -48.22
N SER A 101 8.78 -36.20 -49.14
CA SER A 101 8.90 -35.81 -50.55
C SER A 101 8.65 -34.30 -50.73
N ASN A 102 9.11 -33.74 -51.85
CA ASN A 102 8.94 -32.30 -52.12
C ASN A 102 7.47 -31.88 -52.16
N THR A 103 6.58 -32.72 -52.69
CA THR A 103 5.14 -32.44 -52.73
C THR A 103 4.52 -32.43 -51.33
N GLU A 104 4.92 -33.35 -50.44
CA GLU A 104 4.46 -33.34 -49.05
C GLU A 104 4.96 -32.12 -48.28
N LYS A 105 6.20 -31.68 -48.52
CA LYS A 105 6.79 -30.48 -47.93
C LYS A 105 6.05 -29.20 -48.35
N GLU A 106 5.69 -29.07 -49.63
CA GLU A 106 4.90 -27.92 -50.11
C GLU A 106 3.50 -27.89 -49.47
N VAL A 107 2.82 -29.04 -49.37
CA VAL A 107 1.51 -29.13 -48.71
C VAL A 107 1.62 -28.75 -47.23
N LEU A 108 2.68 -29.22 -46.55
CA LEU A 108 2.93 -28.91 -45.15
C LEU A 108 3.25 -27.43 -44.92
N HIS A 109 4.05 -26.82 -45.79
CA HIS A 109 4.33 -25.39 -45.75
C HIS A 109 3.06 -24.55 -45.95
N ARG A 110 2.20 -24.94 -46.90
CA ARG A 110 0.90 -24.27 -47.09
C ARG A 110 0.00 -24.40 -45.86
N LEU A 111 -0.06 -25.59 -45.27
CA LEU A 111 -0.82 -25.82 -44.04
C LEU A 111 -0.27 -25.01 -42.87
N PHE A 112 1.06 -24.94 -42.73
CA PHE A 112 1.71 -24.13 -41.71
C PHE A 112 1.33 -22.66 -41.83
N LEU A 113 1.41 -22.07 -43.02
CA LEU A 113 0.97 -20.70 -43.26
C LEU A 113 -0.50 -20.50 -42.89
N GLN A 114 -1.39 -21.41 -43.29
CA GLN A 114 -2.81 -21.33 -42.93
C GLN A 114 -3.04 -21.33 -41.41
N VAL A 115 -2.33 -22.22 -40.68
CA VAL A 115 -2.44 -22.31 -39.22
C VAL A 115 -1.92 -21.04 -38.56
N ILE A 116 -0.75 -20.54 -38.98
CA ILE A 116 -0.12 -19.36 -38.39
C ILE A 116 -0.94 -18.09 -38.67
N THR A 117 -1.48 -17.93 -39.88
CA THR A 117 -2.37 -16.80 -40.20
C THR A 117 -3.67 -16.85 -39.38
N SER A 118 -4.34 -18.00 -39.31
CA SER A 118 -5.58 -18.15 -38.53
C SER A 118 -5.34 -17.93 -37.03
N LEU A 119 -4.21 -18.42 -36.51
CA LEU A 119 -3.82 -18.18 -35.12
C LEU A 119 -3.58 -16.70 -34.84
N HIS A 120 -2.89 -16.00 -35.74
CA HIS A 120 -2.63 -14.56 -35.61
C HIS A 120 -3.93 -13.77 -35.53
N GLU A 121 -4.87 -14.03 -36.45
CA GLU A 121 -6.20 -13.41 -36.46
C GLU A 121 -6.96 -13.68 -35.15
N ASN A 122 -6.95 -14.93 -34.68
CA ASN A 122 -7.59 -15.31 -33.43
C ASN A 122 -6.99 -14.59 -32.21
N ILE A 123 -5.66 -14.52 -32.13
CA ILE A 123 -4.97 -13.84 -31.04
C ILE A 123 -5.28 -12.34 -31.05
N GLU A 124 -5.31 -11.70 -32.22
CA GLU A 124 -5.65 -10.28 -32.35
C GLU A 124 -7.10 -9.99 -31.96
N ASP A 125 -8.04 -10.84 -32.38
CA ASP A 125 -9.46 -10.72 -32.01
C ASP A 125 -9.69 -10.92 -30.51
N ARG A 126 -9.03 -11.93 -29.92
CA ARG A 126 -9.05 -12.15 -28.48
C ARG A 126 -8.45 -10.99 -27.70
N PHE A 127 -7.33 -10.43 -28.16
CA PHE A 127 -6.73 -9.26 -27.52
C PHE A 127 -7.71 -8.07 -27.52
N LYS A 128 -8.35 -7.78 -28.66
CA LYS A 128 -9.39 -6.74 -28.75
C LYS A 128 -10.54 -7.00 -27.78
N THR A 129 -11.03 -8.23 -27.74
CA THR A 129 -12.12 -8.64 -26.84
C THR A 129 -11.73 -8.41 -25.38
N VAL A 130 -10.56 -8.89 -24.96
CA VAL A 130 -10.05 -8.70 -23.59
C VAL A 130 -9.90 -7.21 -23.25
N CYS A 131 -9.35 -6.39 -24.16
CA CYS A 131 -9.23 -4.94 -23.93
C CYS A 131 -10.59 -4.25 -23.75
N LEU A 132 -11.63 -4.70 -24.45
CA LEU A 132 -13.00 -4.19 -24.31
C LEU A 132 -13.63 -4.65 -22.99
N GLU A 133 -13.57 -5.94 -22.68
CA GLU A 133 -14.13 -6.53 -21.45
C GLU A 133 -13.52 -5.92 -20.20
N THR A 134 -12.21 -5.72 -20.21
CA THR A 134 -11.45 -5.13 -19.08
C THR A 134 -11.50 -3.61 -19.05
N GLN A 135 -12.12 -2.96 -20.04
CA GLN A 135 -12.11 -1.51 -20.21
C GLN A 135 -10.68 -0.92 -20.17
N ALA A 136 -9.70 -1.66 -20.72
CA ALA A 136 -8.29 -1.29 -20.68
C ALA A 136 -8.03 0.08 -21.33
N GLY A 137 -8.75 0.39 -22.41
CA GLY A 137 -8.69 1.71 -23.06
C GLY A 137 -9.11 2.83 -22.11
N ALA A 138 -10.36 2.78 -21.62
CA ALA A 138 -10.89 3.80 -20.70
C ALA A 138 -10.07 3.94 -19.41
N THR A 139 -9.54 2.84 -18.89
CA THR A 139 -8.68 2.86 -17.70
C THR A 139 -7.35 3.56 -17.98
N LEU A 140 -6.71 3.26 -19.11
CA LEU A 140 -5.45 3.90 -19.49
C LEU A 140 -5.64 5.37 -19.85
N ASP A 141 -6.77 5.73 -20.44
CA ASP A 141 -7.14 7.13 -20.70
C ASP A 141 -7.34 7.90 -19.39
N ALA A 142 -8.04 7.32 -18.41
CA ALA A 142 -8.20 7.92 -17.09
C ALA A 142 -6.85 8.06 -16.34
N ILE A 143 -5.95 7.09 -16.47
CA ILE A 143 -4.58 7.20 -15.93
C ILE A 143 -3.82 8.33 -16.61
N GLU A 144 -3.95 8.48 -17.93
CA GLU A 144 -3.33 9.58 -18.67
C GLU A 144 -3.85 10.94 -18.18
N GLU A 145 -5.15 11.10 -18.02
CA GLU A 145 -5.77 12.29 -17.43
C GLU A 145 -5.26 12.59 -16.02
N ILE A 146 -5.17 11.57 -15.15
CA ILE A 146 -4.65 11.73 -13.79
C ILE A 146 -3.17 12.15 -13.80
N VAL A 147 -2.35 11.58 -14.69
CA VAL A 147 -0.93 11.93 -14.79
C VAL A 147 -0.77 13.36 -15.31
N GLU A 148 -1.51 13.74 -16.35
CA GLU A 148 -1.52 15.12 -16.85
C GLU A 148 -1.97 16.10 -15.75
N ALA A 149 -3.02 15.77 -14.99
CA ALA A 149 -3.49 16.59 -13.88
C ALA A 149 -2.46 16.71 -12.74
N GLN A 150 -1.71 15.64 -12.45
CA GLN A 150 -0.63 15.66 -11.47
C GLN A 150 0.56 16.52 -11.91
N ASP A 151 0.96 16.44 -13.18
CA ASP A 151 2.04 17.25 -13.74
C ASP A 151 1.68 18.75 -13.77
N LEU A 152 0.38 19.07 -13.87
CA LEU A 152 -0.15 20.43 -13.84
C LEU A 152 -0.39 20.97 -12.42
N ASP A 153 -0.31 20.16 -11.36
CA ASP A 153 -0.45 20.59 -9.96
C ASP A 153 0.92 20.61 -9.24
N PRO A 154 1.60 21.77 -9.16
CA PRO A 154 2.87 21.92 -8.45
C PRO A 154 2.80 21.55 -6.95
N LEU A 155 1.60 21.46 -6.37
CA LEU A 155 1.38 21.16 -4.97
C LEU A 155 1.13 19.67 -4.70
N PHE A 156 0.99 18.83 -5.73
CA PHE A 156 0.66 17.40 -5.53
C PHE A 156 1.74 16.66 -4.72
N SER A 157 3.02 16.92 -5.02
CA SER A 157 4.19 16.46 -4.25
C SER A 157 4.24 17.07 -2.83
N LYS A 158 3.75 18.30 -2.67
CA LYS A 158 3.82 19.06 -1.41
C LYS A 158 2.67 18.73 -0.45
N ARG A 159 1.52 18.28 -0.96
CA ARG A 159 0.31 17.96 -0.19
C ARG A 159 0.52 16.78 0.76
N SER A 160 1.25 15.75 0.33
CA SER A 160 1.65 14.63 1.20
C SER A 160 2.48 15.13 2.37
N ASN A 161 3.52 15.93 2.09
CA ASN A 161 4.40 16.47 3.13
C ASN A 161 3.68 17.41 4.11
N ILE A 162 2.73 18.22 3.65
CA ILE A 162 1.98 19.13 4.52
C ILE A 162 1.06 18.35 5.48
N MET A 163 0.43 17.28 5.01
CA MET A 163 -0.45 16.46 5.83
C MET A 163 0.33 15.71 6.92
N ASP A 164 1.48 15.14 6.57
CA ASP A 164 2.36 14.46 7.53
C ASP A 164 2.90 15.42 8.60
N VAL A 165 3.26 16.65 8.21
CA VAL A 165 3.69 17.70 9.15
C VAL A 165 2.53 18.13 10.06
N ALA A 166 1.31 18.24 9.54
CA ALA A 166 0.13 18.58 10.33
C ALA A 166 -0.21 17.50 11.36
N GLU A 167 -0.10 16.22 10.99
CA GLU A 167 -0.34 15.09 11.90
C GLU A 167 0.72 15.04 13.01
N ASN A 168 1.99 15.17 12.66
CA ASN A 168 3.09 15.22 13.64
C ASN A 168 2.96 16.40 14.61
N LEU A 169 2.56 17.58 14.12
CA LEU A 169 2.31 18.74 14.97
C LEU A 169 1.10 18.50 15.91
N SER A 170 0.04 17.89 15.40
CA SER A 170 -1.17 17.56 16.17
C SER A 170 -0.87 16.58 17.30
N THR A 171 -0.12 15.50 17.02
CA THR A 171 0.28 14.51 18.02
C THR A 171 1.18 15.15 19.08
N ALA A 172 2.19 15.94 18.67
CA ALA A 172 3.05 16.66 19.60
C ALA A 172 2.27 17.61 20.52
N LYS A 173 1.33 18.39 19.96
CA LYS A 173 0.47 19.29 20.75
C LYS A 173 -0.43 18.53 21.71
N LYS A 174 -0.98 17.38 21.32
CA LYS A 174 -1.79 16.53 22.19
C LYS A 174 -0.98 16.01 23.37
N HIS A 175 0.25 15.56 23.15
CA HIS A 175 1.15 15.12 24.21
C HIS A 175 1.49 16.27 25.17
N GLU A 176 1.77 17.46 24.66
CA GLU A 176 2.04 18.63 25.50
C GLU A 176 0.84 19.01 26.36
N ILE A 177 -0.37 18.99 25.80
CA ILE A 177 -1.61 19.25 26.57
C ILE A 177 -1.79 18.21 27.68
N GLN A 178 -1.52 16.93 27.40
CA GLN A 178 -1.60 15.88 28.42
C GLN A 178 -0.57 16.08 29.53
N HIS A 179 0.67 16.44 29.18
CA HIS A 179 1.74 16.73 30.14
C HIS A 179 1.39 17.93 31.03
N LEU A 180 0.96 19.04 30.43
CA LEU A 180 0.54 20.23 31.18
C LEU A 180 -0.67 19.94 32.09
N LYS A 181 -1.64 19.15 31.62
CA LYS A 181 -2.78 18.72 32.44
C LYS A 181 -2.34 17.93 33.66
N HIS A 182 -1.36 17.02 33.50
CA HIS A 182 -0.80 16.27 34.62
C HIS A 182 -0.07 17.19 35.62
N LEU A 183 0.73 18.14 35.15
CA LEU A 183 1.42 19.09 36.03
C LEU A 183 0.45 19.99 36.82
N VAL A 184 -0.63 20.43 36.19
CA VAL A 184 -1.68 21.21 36.87
C VAL A 184 -2.34 20.37 37.96
N GLN A 185 -2.69 19.12 37.68
CA GLN A 185 -3.28 18.20 38.65
C GLN A 185 -2.36 18.01 39.87
N LEU A 186 -1.07 17.76 39.63
CA LEU A 186 -0.08 17.60 40.70
C LEU A 186 0.05 18.87 41.56
N GLY A 187 0.02 20.05 40.93
CA GLY A 187 0.03 21.33 41.62
C GLY A 187 -1.22 21.54 42.49
N GLU A 188 -2.38 21.15 41.98
CA GLU A 188 -3.66 21.25 42.71
C GLU A 188 -3.69 20.32 43.94
N GLU A 189 -3.23 19.08 43.79
CA GLU A 189 -3.09 18.12 44.90
C GLU A 189 -2.15 18.64 45.99
N HIS A 190 -1.00 19.20 45.58
CA HIS A 190 -0.06 19.81 46.52
C HIS A 190 -0.69 21.00 47.27
N ASN A 191 -1.44 21.85 46.56
CA ASN A 191 -2.09 23.00 47.16
C ASN A 191 -3.21 22.59 48.13
N GLN A 192 -4.00 21.57 47.80
CA GLN A 192 -5.01 20.99 48.70
C GLN A 192 -4.38 20.42 49.98
N MET A 193 -3.23 19.76 49.86
CA MET A 193 -2.46 19.27 51.01
C MET A 193 -1.99 20.43 51.91
N LEU A 194 -1.44 21.50 51.33
CA LEU A 194 -1.03 22.68 52.09
C LEU A 194 -2.22 23.36 52.79
N HIS A 195 -3.35 23.50 52.11
CA HIS A 195 -4.58 24.03 52.70
C HIS A 195 -5.07 23.20 53.88
N THR A 196 -5.00 21.86 53.77
CA THR A 196 -5.36 20.95 54.87
C THR A 196 -4.43 21.14 56.07
N ARG A 197 -3.12 21.22 55.82
CA ARG A 197 -2.13 21.45 56.88
C ARG A 197 -2.31 22.80 57.57
N LEU A 198 -2.57 23.86 56.82
CA LEU A 198 -2.85 25.19 57.36
C LEU A 198 -4.11 25.21 58.23
N ARG A 199 -5.14 24.44 57.87
CA ARG A 199 -6.37 24.33 58.65
C ARG A 199 -6.12 23.68 60.01
N LEU A 200 -5.39 22.55 60.03
CA LEU A 200 -5.04 21.85 61.27
C LEU A 200 -4.24 22.74 62.23
N LEU A 201 -3.20 23.43 61.72
CA LEU A 201 -2.40 24.35 62.53
C LEU A 201 -3.24 25.50 63.11
N ARG A 202 -4.23 26.00 62.35
CA ARG A 202 -5.15 27.03 62.83
C ARG A 202 -6.04 26.51 63.94
N GLU A 203 -6.58 25.30 63.82
CA GLU A 203 -7.40 24.67 64.86
C GLU A 203 -6.61 24.45 66.15
N ASP A 204 -5.39 23.89 66.06
CA ASP A 204 -4.50 23.69 67.21
C ASP A 204 -4.19 25.01 67.93
N SER A 205 -3.93 26.09 67.17
CA SER A 205 -3.66 27.41 67.76
C SER A 205 -4.86 27.98 68.55
N GLN A 206 -6.09 27.71 68.10
CA GLN A 206 -7.31 28.14 68.79
C GLN A 206 -7.54 27.33 70.07
N VAL A 207 -7.26 26.02 70.03
CA VAL A 207 -7.32 25.15 71.21
C VAL A 207 -6.33 25.60 72.29
N LEU A 208 -5.08 25.90 71.90
CA LEU A 208 -4.05 26.40 72.82
C LEU A 208 -4.44 27.75 73.45
N SER A 209 -5.03 28.66 72.67
CA SER A 209 -5.56 29.93 73.17
C SER A 209 -6.69 29.74 74.19
N GLY A 210 -7.62 28.81 73.92
CA GLY A 210 -8.68 28.43 74.86
C GLY A 210 -8.14 27.85 76.17
N ALA A 211 -7.15 26.96 76.08
CA ALA A 211 -6.49 26.36 77.25
C ALA A 211 -5.76 27.41 78.10
N SER A 212 -5.05 28.35 77.47
CA SER A 212 -4.39 29.47 78.15
C SER A 212 -5.38 30.31 78.96
N LYS A 213 -6.53 30.65 78.38
CA LYS A 213 -7.59 31.41 79.06
C LYS A 213 -8.17 30.66 80.28
N ALA A 214 -8.31 29.34 80.17
CA ALA A 214 -8.75 28.51 81.30
C ALA A 214 -7.73 28.48 82.43
N VAL A 215 -6.43 28.37 82.11
CA VAL A 215 -5.33 28.42 83.09
C VAL A 215 -5.30 29.76 83.83
N GLU A 216 -5.46 30.88 83.12
CA GLU A 216 -5.52 32.20 83.77
C GLU A 216 -6.72 32.32 84.73
N LYS A 217 -7.87 31.75 84.35
CA LYS A 217 -9.04 31.70 85.22
C LYS A 217 -8.76 30.89 86.49
N VAL A 218 -8.18 29.70 86.38
CA VAL A 218 -7.78 28.87 87.54
C VAL A 218 -6.77 29.59 88.42
N ARG A 219 -5.78 30.27 87.83
CA ARG A 219 -4.80 31.08 88.57
C ARG A 219 -5.47 32.19 89.37
N SER A 220 -6.43 32.90 88.77
CA SER A 220 -7.18 33.94 89.47
C SER A 220 -7.98 33.38 90.66
N PHE A 221 -8.61 32.21 90.52
CA PHE A 221 -9.30 31.53 91.61
C PHE A 221 -8.35 31.10 92.74
N LEU A 222 -7.20 30.52 92.40
CA LEU A 222 -6.19 30.12 93.39
C LEU A 222 -5.66 31.33 94.16
N ASN A 223 -5.45 32.47 93.50
CA ASN A 223 -5.03 33.71 94.15
C ASN A 223 -6.11 34.26 95.08
N LEU A 224 -7.38 34.22 94.67
CA LEU A 224 -8.51 34.62 95.52
C LEU A 224 -8.64 33.72 96.76
N TYR A 225 -8.51 32.40 96.57
CA TYR A 225 -8.57 31.41 97.65
C TYR A 225 -7.38 31.56 98.62
N LYS A 226 -6.17 31.79 98.11
CA LYS A 226 -5.00 32.12 98.94
C LYS A 226 -5.22 33.38 99.77
N SER A 227 -5.78 34.45 99.18
CA SER A 227 -6.11 35.68 99.88
C SER A 227 -7.17 35.46 100.97
N PHE A 228 -8.19 34.66 100.70
CA PHE A 228 -9.21 34.27 101.68
C PHE A 228 -8.64 33.46 102.85
N LEU A 229 -7.76 32.49 102.58
CA LEU A 229 -7.08 31.72 103.63
C LEU A 229 -6.12 32.59 104.47
N TRP A 230 -5.39 33.50 103.83
CA TRP A 230 -4.57 34.49 104.54
C TRP A 230 -5.40 35.37 105.47
N SER A 231 -6.58 35.82 105.01
CA SER A 231 -7.51 36.59 105.85
C SER A 231 -8.09 35.80 107.02
N LYS A 232 -8.11 34.46 106.95
CA LYS A 232 -8.54 33.59 108.05
C LYS A 232 -7.43 33.27 109.05
N ASN A 233 -6.17 33.16 108.61
CA ASN A 233 -5.02 32.90 109.49
C ASN A 233 -4.58 34.11 110.32
N TYR A 234 -4.91 35.34 109.91
CA TYR A 234 -4.64 36.57 110.71
C TYR A 234 -5.65 36.83 111.84
N ASN A 235 -6.53 35.87 112.15
CA ASN A 235 -7.56 36.01 113.20
C ASN A 235 -7.32 35.11 114.44
N PHE A 236 -6.11 34.61 114.65
CA PHE A 236 -5.71 33.89 115.87
C PHE A 236 -4.28 34.30 116.28
N ASP A 237 -4.16 35.47 116.88
CA ASP A 237 -3.16 35.82 117.90
C ASP A 237 -3.69 37.11 118.58
N VAL A 238 -4.61 36.90 119.52
CA VAL A 238 -4.95 37.82 120.62
C VAL A 238 -4.35 37.23 121.89
#